data_AF-A0A936E1C8-F1
#
_entry.id   AF-A0A936E1C8-F1
#
_cell.length_a   1.000
_cell.length_b   1.000
_cell.length_c   1.000
_cell.angle_alpha   90.00
_cell.angle_beta   90.00
_cell.angle_gamma   90.00
#
_symmetry.space_group_name_H-M   'P 1'
#
loop_
_entity.id
_entity.type
_entity.pdbx_description
1 polymer ?
#
loop_
_entity_poly.entity_id
_entity_poly.type
_entity_poly.pdbx_seq_one_letter_code
_entity_poly.pdbx_strand_id
1 'polypeptide(L)'
;MENQKPLIDEDGEVRELTRADMAQFVPAHELPASLRHKLGVRGPQKAPLKERITIRLSPEVVAQFRATGEGWQSRMDLALQDWLGGAFARRVDGGIVGERLKSL
;
A
#
# COMPACT_ATOMS: atom_id res chain seq x y z
N MET A 1 -39.07 19.27 -19.37
CA MET A 1 -37.94 18.32 -19.49
C MET A 1 -37.72 18.15 -20.98
N GLU A 2 -36.71 18.83 -21.51
CA GLU A 2 -36.49 18.86 -22.96
C GLU A 2 -36.17 17.45 -23.48
N ASN A 3 -36.70 17.18 -24.67
CA ASN A 3 -36.73 15.89 -25.36
C ASN A 3 -35.31 15.52 -25.84
N GLN A 4 -34.45 15.05 -24.92
CA GLN A 4 -33.10 14.63 -25.27
C GLN A 4 -33.15 13.30 -26.03
N LYS A 5 -32.46 13.23 -27.17
CA LYS A 5 -32.32 11.99 -27.93
C LYS A 5 -31.76 10.88 -27.03
N PRO A 6 -32.30 9.66 -27.12
CA PRO A 6 -31.81 8.54 -26.31
C PRO A 6 -30.31 8.33 -26.56
N LEU A 7 -29.60 7.87 -25.52
CA LEU A 7 -28.15 7.66 -25.58
C LEU A 7 -27.78 6.45 -26.45
N ILE A 8 -28.74 5.54 -26.66
CA ILE A 8 -28.62 4.29 -27.40
C ILE A 8 -29.72 4.29 -28.48
N ASP A 9 -29.39 3.91 -29.71
CA ASP A 9 -30.34 3.76 -30.80
C ASP A 9 -31.00 2.36 -30.87
N GLU A 10 -31.84 2.12 -31.88
CA GLU A 10 -32.56 0.85 -32.05
C GLU A 10 -31.63 -0.33 -32.36
N ASP A 11 -30.43 -0.06 -32.89
CA ASP A 11 -29.39 -1.04 -33.20
C ASP A 11 -28.48 -1.32 -31.99
N GLY A 12 -28.65 -0.57 -30.89
CA GLY A 12 -27.88 -0.71 -29.67
C GLY A 12 -26.58 0.08 -29.65
N GLU A 13 -26.36 0.95 -30.64
CA GLU A 13 -25.16 1.78 -30.74
C GLU A 13 -25.27 3.02 -29.84
N VAL A 14 -24.16 3.34 -29.17
CA VAL A 14 -24.08 4.50 -28.26
C VAL A 14 -23.73 5.74 -29.07
N ARG A 15 -24.56 6.78 -28.98
CA ARG A 15 -24.26 8.06 -29.65
C ARG A 15 -23.03 8.74 -29.06
N GLU A 16 -22.37 9.56 -29.87
CA GLU A 16 -21.23 10.39 -29.44
C GLU A 16 -21.59 11.33 -28.28
N LEU A 17 -20.64 11.48 -27.35
CA LEU A 17 -20.77 12.36 -26.19
C LEU A 17 -20.55 13.81 -26.62
N THR A 18 -21.58 14.65 -26.46
CA THR A 18 -21.53 16.06 -26.84
C THR A 18 -21.06 16.93 -25.68
N ARG A 19 -20.70 18.19 -25.98
CA ARG A 19 -20.38 19.18 -24.94
C ARG A 19 -21.55 19.45 -23.99
N ALA A 20 -22.79 19.34 -24.46
CA ALA A 20 -23.98 19.52 -23.64
C ALA A 20 -24.13 18.39 -22.60
N ASP A 21 -23.70 17.17 -22.94
CA ASP A 21 -23.69 16.04 -22.02
C ASP A 21 -22.61 16.21 -20.94
N MET A 22 -21.41 16.63 -21.36
CA MET A 22 -20.29 16.89 -20.43
C MET A 22 -20.62 17.99 -19.40
N ALA A 23 -21.42 18.99 -19.79
CA ALA A 23 -21.85 20.06 -18.89
C ALA A 23 -22.75 19.57 -17.74
N GLN A 24 -23.32 18.37 -17.84
CA GLN A 24 -24.15 17.76 -16.80
C GLN A 24 -23.35 16.90 -15.82
N PHE A 25 -22.06 16.67 -16.08
CA PHE A 25 -21.23 15.83 -15.22
C PHE A 25 -20.92 16.55 -13.91
N VAL A 26 -21.16 15.85 -12.79
CA VAL A 26 -20.88 16.37 -11.45
C VAL A 26 -19.69 15.62 -10.83
N PRO A 27 -18.89 16.29 -9.99
CA PRO A 27 -17.87 15.64 -9.18
C PRO A 27 -18.46 14.49 -8.35
N ALA A 28 -17.66 13.43 -8.13
CA ALA A 28 -18.11 12.25 -7.40
C ALA A 28 -18.65 12.54 -5.97
N HIS A 29 -18.20 13.62 -5.35
CA HIS A 29 -18.65 14.02 -4.01
C HIS A 29 -20.05 14.67 -4.01
N GLU A 30 -20.50 15.20 -5.14
CA GLU A 30 -21.83 15.80 -5.34
C GLU A 30 -22.89 14.75 -5.73
N LEU A 31 -22.50 13.50 -5.95
CA LEU A 31 -23.43 12.41 -6.23
C LEU A 31 -24.39 12.17 -5.05
N PRO A 32 -25.62 11.67 -5.32
CA PRO A 32 -26.54 11.22 -4.28
C PRO A 32 -25.89 10.22 -3.32
N ALA A 33 -26.28 10.27 -2.05
CA ALA A 33 -25.69 9.43 -1.00
C ALA A 33 -25.73 7.93 -1.35
N SER A 34 -26.83 7.45 -1.93
CA SER A 34 -27.01 6.07 -2.38
C SER A 34 -25.96 5.60 -3.40
N LEU A 35 -25.43 6.50 -4.22
CA LEU A 35 -24.37 6.22 -5.20
C LEU A 35 -22.98 6.37 -4.60
N ARG A 36 -22.77 7.37 -3.73
CA ARG A 36 -21.49 7.55 -3.03
C ARG A 36 -21.12 6.34 -2.17
N HIS A 37 -22.10 5.68 -1.54
CA HIS A 37 -21.85 4.47 -0.77
C HIS A 37 -21.46 3.25 -1.61
N LYS A 38 -21.80 3.23 -2.91
CA LYS A 38 -21.41 2.16 -3.84
C LYS A 38 -20.02 2.37 -4.44
N LEU A 39 -19.54 3.62 -4.47
CA LEU A 39 -18.16 3.94 -4.82
C LEU A 39 -17.25 3.47 -3.68
N GLY A 40 -16.74 2.25 -3.79
CA GLY A 40 -15.79 1.67 -2.85
C GLY A 40 -14.50 2.48 -2.82
N VAL A 41 -14.43 3.50 -1.96
CA VAL A 41 -13.22 4.29 -1.77
C VAL A 41 -12.23 3.41 -1.01
N ARG A 42 -11.16 2.97 -1.69
CA ARG A 42 -10.01 2.39 -1.01
C ARG A 42 -9.50 3.43 -0.03
N GLY A 43 -9.62 3.14 1.26
CA GLY A 43 -9.14 4.04 2.30
C GLY A 43 -7.63 4.32 2.15
N PRO A 44 -7.13 5.42 2.73
CA PRO A 44 -5.70 5.68 2.77
C PRO A 44 -4.96 4.46 3.33
N GLN A 45 -3.80 4.14 2.77
CA GLN A 45 -2.99 3.00 3.20
C GLN A 45 -2.53 3.22 4.64
N LYS A 46 -3.19 2.56 5.60
CA LYS A 46 -3.08 2.82 7.05
C LYS A 46 -1.89 2.18 7.77
N ALA A 47 -0.97 1.49 7.07
CA ALA A 47 0.16 0.83 7.73
C ALA A 47 1.49 1.49 7.32
N PRO A 48 2.46 1.65 8.25
CA PRO A 48 3.82 2.01 7.88
C PRO A 48 4.32 1.01 6.85
N LEU A 49 4.69 1.51 5.67
CA LEU A 49 5.28 0.71 4.61
C LEU A 49 6.63 0.19 5.13
N LYS A 50 6.90 -1.10 4.91
CA LYS A 50 8.24 -1.67 5.17
C LYS A 50 9.29 -0.76 4.55
N GLU A 51 10.29 -0.38 5.32
CA GLU A 51 11.35 0.50 4.81
C GLU A 51 12.24 -0.27 3.83
N ARG A 52 12.37 0.24 2.60
CA ARG A 52 13.25 -0.37 1.59
C ARG A 52 14.68 0.13 1.81
N ILE A 53 15.48 -0.67 2.49
CA ILE A 53 16.92 -0.43 2.65
C ILE A 53 17.75 -1.40 1.80
N THR A 54 18.96 -0.97 1.44
CA THR A 54 19.95 -1.84 0.77
C THR A 54 20.99 -2.29 1.79
N ILE A 55 21.03 -3.58 2.09
CA ILE A 55 22.02 -4.19 2.99
C ILE A 55 22.79 -5.28 2.25
N ARG A 56 24.07 -5.47 2.59
CA ARG A 56 24.88 -6.59 2.11
C ARG A 56 24.81 -7.71 3.14
N LEU A 57 24.41 -8.90 2.71
CA LEU A 57 24.35 -10.12 3.52
C LEU A 57 25.34 -11.14 2.96
N SER A 58 25.79 -12.06 3.81
CA SER A 58 26.66 -13.13 3.36
C SER A 58 25.96 -14.02 2.33
N PRO A 59 26.67 -14.51 1.28
CA PRO A 59 26.06 -15.29 0.21
C PRO A 59 25.34 -16.55 0.70
N GLU A 60 25.87 -17.22 1.71
CA GLU A 60 25.30 -18.44 2.29
C GLU A 60 23.95 -18.20 2.96
N VAL A 61 23.78 -17.05 3.62
CA VAL A 61 22.52 -16.67 4.27
C VAL A 61 21.45 -16.43 3.21
N VAL A 62 21.79 -15.65 2.16
CA VAL A 62 20.87 -15.36 1.06
C VAL A 62 20.49 -16.64 0.31
N ALA A 63 21.44 -17.55 0.09
CA ALA A 63 21.19 -18.83 -0.58
C ALA A 63 20.19 -19.69 0.22
N GLN A 64 20.38 -19.81 1.53
CA GLN A 64 19.47 -20.57 2.40
C GLN A 64 18.05 -20.01 2.36
N PHE A 65 17.88 -18.70 2.49
CA PHE A 65 16.55 -18.11 2.39
C PHE A 65 15.96 -18.28 0.98
N ARG A 66 16.71 -18.04 -0.10
CA ARG A 66 16.19 -18.25 -1.47
C ARG A 66 15.74 -19.68 -1.73
N ALA A 67 16.42 -20.68 -1.16
CA ALA A 67 16.04 -22.09 -1.27
C ALA A 67 14.65 -22.39 -0.67
N THR A 68 14.15 -21.54 0.22
CA THR A 68 12.79 -21.69 0.78
C THR A 68 11.66 -21.33 -0.21
N GLY A 69 11.99 -20.80 -1.40
CA GLY A 69 11.03 -20.52 -2.47
C GLY A 69 10.33 -19.17 -2.35
N GLU A 70 9.11 -19.07 -2.87
CA GLU A 70 8.32 -17.83 -2.89
C GLU A 70 8.13 -17.27 -1.46
N GLY A 71 8.27 -15.96 -1.31
CA GLY A 71 8.15 -15.29 0.00
C GLY A 71 9.40 -15.37 0.89
N TRP A 72 10.56 -15.76 0.36
CA TRP A 72 11.80 -15.86 1.15
C TRP A 72 12.22 -14.55 1.81
N GLN A 73 11.95 -13.40 1.17
CA GLN A 73 12.22 -12.09 1.76
C GLN A 73 11.33 -11.81 2.98
N SER A 74 10.06 -12.21 2.93
CA SER A 74 9.14 -12.12 4.06
C SER A 74 9.56 -13.06 5.19
N ARG A 75 10.04 -14.27 4.89
CA ARG A 75 10.61 -15.18 5.91
C ARG A 75 11.87 -14.62 6.54
N MET A 76 12.72 -13.97 5.76
CA MET A 76 13.92 -13.28 6.28
C MET A 76 13.54 -12.12 7.21
N ASP A 77 12.55 -11.32 6.84
CA ASP A 77 12.00 -10.23 7.68
C ASP A 77 11.44 -10.78 9.00
N LEU A 78 10.66 -11.86 8.97
CA LEU A 78 10.15 -12.53 10.18
C LEU A 78 11.27 -13.06 11.07
N ALA A 79 12.32 -13.65 10.49
CA ALA A 79 13.47 -14.13 11.25
C ALA A 79 14.22 -12.99 11.96
N LEU A 80 14.34 -11.82 11.33
CA LEU A 80 14.93 -10.64 11.96
C LEU A 80 14.05 -10.09 13.10
N GLN A 81 12.74 -10.11 12.94
CA GLN A 81 11.80 -9.72 14.01
C GLN A 81 11.86 -10.67 15.20
N ASP A 82 11.88 -11.98 14.95
CA ASP A 82 12.04 -13.00 16.00
C ASP A 82 13.37 -12.85 16.73
N TRP A 83 14.46 -12.60 15.99
CA TRP A 83 15.77 -12.35 16.58
C TRP A 83 15.78 -11.14 17.54
N LEU A 84 15.10 -10.05 17.17
CA LEU A 84 14.91 -8.88 18.04
C LEU A 84 14.06 -9.21 19.28
N GLY A 85 13.00 -10.01 19.12
CA GLY A 85 12.05 -10.34 20.18
C GLY A 85 12.55 -11.36 21.21
N GLY A 86 13.35 -12.35 20.80
CA GLY A 86 13.71 -13.50 21.66
C GLY A 86 15.20 -13.64 22.02
N ALA A 87 16.11 -13.11 21.20
CA ALA A 87 17.55 -13.33 21.33
C ALA A 87 18.32 -12.07 21.75
N PHE A 88 17.95 -10.90 21.22
CA PHE A 88 18.61 -9.64 21.54
C PHE A 88 18.18 -9.09 22.92
N ALA A 89 16.88 -9.18 23.24
CA ALA A 89 16.33 -8.69 24.52
C ALA A 89 16.97 -9.33 25.76
N ARG A 90 17.43 -10.59 25.69
CA ARG A 90 18.08 -11.29 26.82
C ARG A 90 19.55 -10.92 27.05
N ARG A 91 20.21 -10.23 26.12
CA ARG A 91 21.65 -9.88 26.22
C ARG A 91 21.89 -8.43 26.63
N VAL A 92 20.92 -7.53 26.43
CA VAL A 92 21.06 -6.11 26.76
C VAL A 92 20.96 -5.84 28.28
N ASP A 93 20.41 -6.78 29.06
CA ASP A 93 20.38 -6.70 30.53
C ASP A 93 21.77 -6.88 31.21
N GLY A 94 22.83 -7.10 30.43
CA GLY A 94 24.19 -7.38 30.90
C GLY A 94 25.23 -6.26 30.74
N GLY A 95 24.81 -5.03 30.39
CA GLY A 95 25.63 -3.81 30.48
C GLY A 95 26.80 -3.64 29.50
N ILE A 96 26.72 -2.60 28.65
CA ILE A 96 27.84 -1.67 28.46
C ILE A 96 27.28 -0.26 28.60
N VAL A 97 27.56 0.34 29.75
CA VAL A 97 27.61 1.80 29.90
C VAL A 97 28.98 2.23 29.38
N GLY A 98 29.00 3.05 28.34
CA GLY A 98 30.15 3.88 27.94
C GLY A 98 29.58 5.22 27.50
N GLU A 99 29.15 6.06 28.43
CA GLU A 99 29.96 7.16 28.97
C GLU A 99 30.61 8.06 27.89
N ARG A 100 30.08 9.28 27.80
CA ARG A 100 30.69 10.55 27.38
C ARG A 100 31.39 10.68 26.02
N LEU A 101 30.79 11.55 25.20
CA LEU A 101 31.49 12.72 24.63
C LEU A 101 30.67 13.99 24.97
N LYS A 102 30.91 14.57 26.15
CA LYS A 102 31.38 15.96 26.37
C LYS A 102 31.35 16.85 25.11
N SER A 103 30.48 17.86 25.17
CA SER A 103 30.73 19.29 24.85
C SER A 103 31.88 19.61 23.89
N LEU A 104 31.54 20.10 22.69
CA LEU A 104 31.98 21.37 22.11
C LEU A 104 30.91 21.88 21.15
#